data_AF-A0A0A2MBC8-F1
#
_entry.id   AF-A0A0A2MBC8-F1
#
_cell.length_a   1.000
_cell.length_b   1.000
_cell.length_c   1.000
_cell.angle_alpha   90.00
_cell.angle_beta   90.00
_cell.angle_gamma   90.00
#
_symmetry.space_group_name_H-M   'P 1'
#
loop_
_entity.id
_entity.type
_entity.pdbx_description
1 polymer ?
#
loop_
_entity_poly.entity_id
_entity_poly.type
_entity_poly.pdbx_seq_one_letter_code
_entity_poly.pdbx_strand_id
1 'polypeptide(L)'
;MKRITKIFCVFVVIITSAILYSCQDDALSETVTDALNQQSELTRLLTSISANGSNNASVIDSTDCFRIKLPVEVLANGQQITVADTTDYESVEDVFNDSTASYNHLGFVFPITIIYIDGTQQEVTSQAQYNNLVRTCNASSQFINSNCVSLSYPITVYGYNSSLQMENTYVVANNTQLYPILLNLGANEYYSINYPVTLNIAGQSLVVNNNTQLQLAINAAVANCRPTVPEVPETPTCGNPGILTDSLKIYIPFSGSVRDLKGGTVTAPTDTVFVADRNGNARCALSFNGGQALRVRASIANVIKDGDELSVSLWFKMQNTNPSNLEHLFTKGPNGTNGFDLSLYDLNKPRFGAQGGEVWDTNWGADAGLPTDTTNWHHLVLTLSANYEAKLYRDGVLQSTLQFTNGSIGNAMLDYYIGQGFTGYLDDLRVYKKVLTQANVQTLHELEGDCNTCLN
;
A
#
# COMPACT_ATOMS: atom_id res chain seq x y z
N MET A 1 -31.02 -71.10 -54.53
CA MET A 1 -31.69 -70.22 -53.53
C MET A 1 -31.00 -70.17 -52.16
N LYS A 2 -30.58 -71.27 -51.53
CA LYS A 2 -30.00 -71.27 -50.16
C LYS A 2 -28.70 -70.45 -49.94
N ARG A 3 -27.88 -70.17 -50.97
CA ARG A 3 -26.65 -69.35 -50.83
C ARG A 3 -26.92 -67.84 -50.87
N ILE A 4 -27.95 -67.40 -51.58
CA ILE A 4 -28.33 -65.97 -51.68
C ILE A 4 -28.98 -65.50 -50.37
N THR A 5 -29.76 -66.37 -49.71
CA THR A 5 -30.36 -66.08 -48.40
C THR A 5 -29.33 -65.91 -47.28
N LYS A 6 -28.21 -66.67 -47.31
CA LYS A 6 -27.13 -66.52 -46.32
C LYS A 6 -26.34 -65.23 -46.47
N ILE A 7 -26.09 -64.79 -47.70
CA ILE A 7 -25.38 -63.52 -47.97
C ILE A 7 -26.28 -62.34 -47.59
N PHE A 8 -27.59 -62.43 -47.85
CA PHE A 8 -28.55 -61.41 -47.43
C PHE A 8 -28.67 -61.30 -45.90
N CYS A 9 -28.68 -62.43 -45.17
CA CYS A 9 -28.69 -62.39 -43.70
C CYS A 9 -27.41 -61.81 -43.10
N VAL A 10 -26.23 -62.07 -43.69
CA VAL A 10 -24.96 -61.48 -43.22
C VAL A 10 -24.92 -59.98 -43.50
N PHE A 11 -25.42 -59.52 -44.64
CA PHE A 11 -25.50 -58.10 -44.97
C PHE A 11 -26.50 -57.35 -44.07
N VAL A 12 -27.64 -57.97 -43.73
CA VAL A 12 -28.62 -57.39 -42.81
C VAL A 12 -28.08 -57.29 -41.38
N VAL A 13 -27.28 -58.27 -40.92
CA VAL A 13 -26.65 -58.23 -39.58
C VAL A 13 -25.54 -57.18 -39.49
N ILE A 14 -24.76 -56.98 -40.56
CA ILE A 14 -23.72 -55.94 -40.61
C ILE A 14 -24.33 -54.53 -40.72
N ILE A 15 -25.45 -54.38 -41.44
CA ILE A 15 -26.17 -53.10 -41.53
C ILE A 15 -26.91 -52.79 -40.22
N THR A 16 -27.45 -53.79 -39.52
CA THR A 16 -28.09 -53.56 -38.20
C THR A 16 -27.09 -53.30 -37.07
N SER A 17 -25.85 -53.82 -37.14
CA SER A 17 -24.81 -53.44 -36.19
C SER A 17 -24.22 -52.05 -36.44
N ALA A 18 -24.32 -51.54 -37.68
CA ALA A 18 -23.87 -50.19 -38.04
C ALA A 18 -24.84 -49.06 -37.62
N ILE A 19 -26.08 -49.39 -37.26
CA ILE A 19 -27.11 -48.42 -36.84
C ILE A 19 -27.13 -48.25 -35.30
N LEU A 20 -26.35 -49.04 -34.54
CA LEU A 20 -26.26 -48.96 -33.08
C LEU A 20 -25.04 -48.15 -32.55
N TYR A 21 -24.35 -47.39 -33.41
CA TYR A 21 -23.14 -46.63 -33.03
C TYR A 21 -23.16 -45.14 -33.39
N SER A 22 -24.32 -44.52 -33.59
CA SER A 22 -24.39 -43.06 -33.75
C SER A 22 -25.64 -42.45 -33.10
N CYS A 23 -25.57 -42.28 -31.79
CA CYS A 23 -25.98 -41.02 -31.16
C CYS A 23 -24.77 -40.54 -30.37
N GLN A 24 -23.80 -39.96 -31.07
CA GLN A 24 -23.07 -38.87 -30.42
C GLN A 24 -24.08 -37.74 -30.41
N ASP A 25 -24.63 -37.41 -29.24
CA ASP A 25 -25.35 -36.14 -29.09
C ASP A 25 -24.40 -35.09 -29.67
N ASP A 26 -24.90 -34.35 -30.66
CA ASP A 26 -24.22 -33.18 -31.18
C ASP A 26 -23.95 -32.27 -29.98
N ALA A 27 -22.75 -32.40 -29.40
CA ALA A 27 -22.21 -31.42 -28.51
C ALA A 27 -22.25 -30.14 -29.32
N LEU A 28 -23.15 -29.25 -28.91
CA LEU A 28 -23.22 -27.91 -29.44
C LEU A 28 -21.78 -27.41 -29.50
N SER A 29 -21.31 -27.14 -30.71
CA SER A 29 -20.15 -26.28 -30.89
C SER A 29 -20.59 -24.88 -30.48
N GLU A 30 -20.82 -24.71 -29.18
CA GLU A 30 -20.81 -23.40 -28.55
C GLU A 30 -19.35 -22.98 -28.56
N THR A 31 -19.09 -21.99 -29.39
CA THR A 31 -17.85 -21.24 -29.42
C THR A 31 -17.35 -21.01 -27.99
N VAL A 32 -16.13 -21.48 -27.70
CA VAL A 32 -15.38 -21.33 -26.43
C VAL A 32 -14.99 -19.86 -26.17
N THR A 33 -15.82 -18.91 -26.60
CA THR A 33 -15.57 -17.47 -26.51
C THR A 33 -16.15 -16.84 -25.24
N ASP A 34 -16.97 -17.57 -24.47
CA ASP A 34 -17.64 -17.07 -23.25
C ASP A 34 -17.27 -17.84 -21.96
N ALA A 35 -16.29 -18.75 -22.00
CA ALA A 35 -15.85 -19.50 -20.83
C ALA A 35 -15.09 -18.60 -19.84
N LEU A 36 -15.51 -18.64 -18.58
CA LEU A 36 -14.92 -17.91 -17.44
C LEU A 36 -13.95 -18.82 -16.69
N ASN A 37 -12.94 -18.22 -16.09
CA ASN A 37 -11.92 -18.89 -15.27
C ASN A 37 -11.52 -17.99 -14.08
N GLN A 38 -10.53 -18.42 -13.28
CA GLN A 38 -10.03 -17.65 -12.13
C GLN A 38 -9.56 -16.22 -12.47
N GLN A 39 -9.09 -15.99 -13.70
CA GLN A 39 -8.56 -14.70 -14.14
C GLN A 39 -9.63 -13.79 -14.75
N SER A 40 -10.85 -14.30 -14.95
CA SER A 40 -11.92 -13.53 -15.58
C SER A 40 -12.47 -12.49 -14.61
N GLU A 41 -12.63 -11.27 -15.10
CA GLU A 41 -13.13 -10.15 -14.30
C GLU A 41 -14.52 -10.43 -13.70
N LEU A 42 -15.40 -11.04 -14.49
CA LEU A 42 -16.72 -11.44 -14.01
C LEU A 42 -16.65 -12.50 -12.89
N THR A 43 -15.69 -13.43 -12.94
CA THR A 43 -15.46 -14.39 -11.83
C THR A 43 -15.14 -13.65 -10.55
N ARG A 44 -14.23 -12.67 -10.61
CA ARG A 44 -13.86 -11.83 -9.46
C ARG A 44 -15.08 -11.10 -8.88
N LEU A 45 -15.91 -10.49 -9.71
CA LEU A 45 -17.13 -9.80 -9.29
C LEU A 45 -18.16 -10.74 -8.65
N LEU A 46 -18.36 -11.94 -9.20
CA LEU A 46 -19.30 -12.93 -8.67
C LEU A 46 -18.81 -13.54 -7.35
N THR A 47 -17.51 -13.77 -7.20
CA THR A 47 -16.90 -14.14 -5.92
C THR A 47 -17.17 -13.06 -4.87
N SER A 48 -17.07 -11.80 -5.26
CA SER A 48 -17.31 -10.64 -4.38
C SER A 48 -18.76 -10.54 -3.89
N ILE A 49 -19.73 -10.68 -4.81
CA ILE A 49 -21.16 -10.65 -4.48
C ILE A 49 -21.58 -11.84 -3.60
N SER A 50 -20.89 -12.97 -3.72
CA SER A 50 -21.22 -14.19 -2.99
C SER A 50 -20.57 -14.30 -1.60
N ALA A 51 -19.69 -13.38 -1.22
CA ALA A 51 -18.89 -13.44 0.00
C ALA A 51 -19.65 -13.21 1.34
N ASN A 52 -20.95 -12.90 1.34
CA ASN A 52 -21.84 -12.85 2.52
C ASN A 52 -21.22 -12.21 3.81
N GLY A 53 -20.79 -10.95 3.76
CA GLY A 53 -20.38 -10.18 4.95
C GLY A 53 -21.51 -9.28 5.48
N SER A 54 -21.84 -9.39 6.78
CA SER A 54 -22.67 -8.41 7.49
C SER A 54 -21.78 -7.32 8.08
N ASN A 55 -22.05 -6.08 7.72
CA ASN A 55 -21.35 -4.86 8.09
C ASN A 55 -21.52 -4.48 9.58
N ASN A 56 -20.55 -4.80 10.44
CA ASN A 56 -20.49 -4.22 11.78
C ASN A 56 -19.13 -3.55 11.97
N ALA A 57 -18.90 -2.41 11.31
CA ALA A 57 -17.80 -1.52 11.67
C ALA A 57 -17.94 -1.11 13.14
N SER A 58 -16.84 -1.13 13.89
CA SER A 58 -16.73 -0.72 15.29
C SER A 58 -15.62 0.31 15.48
N VAL A 59 -15.52 0.91 16.66
CA VAL A 59 -14.48 1.92 16.98
C VAL A 59 -13.05 1.40 16.81
N ILE A 60 -12.83 0.08 16.96
CA ILE A 60 -11.51 -0.55 16.75
C ILE A 60 -11.37 -1.27 15.41
N ASP A 61 -12.46 -1.46 14.67
CA ASP A 61 -12.49 -2.31 13.48
C ASP A 61 -13.30 -1.65 12.36
N SER A 62 -12.62 -1.21 11.31
CA SER A 62 -13.21 -0.41 10.23
C SER A 62 -13.17 -1.13 8.87
N THR A 63 -12.96 -2.46 8.87
CA THR A 63 -12.79 -3.24 7.63
C THR A 63 -13.85 -4.32 7.46
N ASP A 64 -14.25 -4.55 6.20
CA ASP A 64 -15.30 -5.52 5.87
C ASP A 64 -14.77 -6.95 5.63
N CYS A 65 -13.46 -7.16 5.39
CA CYS A 65 -12.89 -8.45 4.97
C CYS A 65 -12.23 -9.27 6.09
N PHE A 66 -12.02 -8.68 7.26
CA PHE A 66 -11.56 -9.37 8.47
C PHE A 66 -11.97 -8.55 9.70
N ARG A 67 -11.90 -9.18 10.87
CA ARG A 67 -12.10 -8.52 12.16
C ARG A 67 -10.95 -8.74 13.13
N ILE A 68 -10.79 -7.88 14.11
CA ILE A 68 -9.78 -8.08 15.17
C ILE A 68 -10.27 -9.13 16.17
N LYS A 69 -9.39 -10.06 16.53
CA LYS A 69 -9.63 -11.04 17.59
C LYS A 69 -9.39 -10.37 18.94
N LEU A 70 -10.45 -10.29 19.75
CA LEU A 70 -10.35 -9.88 21.14
C LEU A 70 -9.83 -11.04 22.03
N PRO A 71 -9.10 -10.76 23.11
CA PRO A 71 -8.73 -9.43 23.61
C PRO A 71 -7.60 -8.77 22.79
N VAL A 72 -7.57 -7.43 22.77
CA VAL A 72 -6.51 -6.64 22.11
C VAL A 72 -6.16 -5.40 22.92
N GLU A 73 -4.93 -4.91 22.80
CA GLU A 73 -4.52 -3.62 23.35
C GLU A 73 -4.43 -2.56 22.25
N VAL A 74 -5.04 -1.40 22.48
CA VAL A 74 -5.09 -0.26 21.56
C VAL A 74 -4.50 0.99 22.17
N LEU A 75 -4.10 1.93 21.33
CA LEU A 75 -3.62 3.28 21.69
C LEU A 75 -4.60 4.31 21.13
N ALA A 76 -5.59 4.72 21.91
CA ALA A 76 -6.56 5.75 21.55
C ALA A 76 -6.02 7.15 21.90
N ASN A 77 -5.74 8.00 20.91
CA ASN A 77 -5.11 9.31 21.10
C ASN A 77 -3.82 9.27 21.96
N GLY A 78 -3.10 8.14 21.92
CA GLY A 78 -1.89 7.88 22.72
C GLY A 78 -2.14 7.27 24.11
N GLN A 79 -3.40 7.12 24.53
CA GLN A 79 -3.78 6.41 25.75
C GLN A 79 -3.95 4.91 25.47
N GLN A 80 -3.25 4.08 26.24
CA GLN A 80 -3.36 2.62 26.13
C GLN A 80 -4.63 2.10 26.81
N ILE A 81 -5.40 1.29 26.08
CA ILE A 81 -6.66 0.68 26.52
C ILE A 81 -6.62 -0.81 26.18
N THR A 82 -6.96 -1.67 27.14
CA THR A 82 -7.20 -3.10 26.90
C THR A 82 -8.67 -3.29 26.55
N VAL A 83 -8.94 -3.84 25.37
CA VAL A 83 -10.27 -4.20 24.89
C VAL A 83 -10.41 -5.71 25.02
N ALA A 84 -11.04 -6.17 26.10
CA ALA A 84 -11.21 -7.58 26.40
C ALA A 84 -12.39 -8.19 25.62
N ASP A 85 -13.48 -7.44 25.51
CA ASP A 85 -14.66 -7.80 24.73
C ASP A 85 -15.33 -6.55 24.10
N THR A 86 -16.47 -6.76 23.43
CA THR A 86 -17.16 -5.68 22.70
C THR A 86 -17.73 -4.58 23.59
N THR A 87 -17.90 -4.82 24.90
CA THR A 87 -18.38 -3.78 25.83
C THR A 87 -17.32 -2.73 26.13
N ASP A 88 -16.04 -3.06 25.94
CA ASP A 88 -14.92 -2.12 26.16
C ASP A 88 -14.77 -1.09 25.03
N TYR A 89 -15.56 -1.19 23.95
CA TYR A 89 -15.55 -0.21 22.86
C TYR A 89 -15.94 1.19 23.34
N GLU A 90 -16.87 1.28 24.31
CA GLU A 90 -17.27 2.56 24.91
C GLU A 90 -16.05 3.28 25.55
N SER A 91 -15.12 2.53 26.15
CA SER A 91 -13.91 3.13 26.75
C SER A 91 -12.98 3.75 25.69
N VAL A 92 -12.97 3.21 24.47
CA VAL A 92 -12.21 3.77 23.35
C VAL A 92 -12.92 5.00 22.78
N GLU A 93 -14.25 4.95 22.65
CA GLU A 93 -15.07 6.09 22.20
C GLU A 93 -15.03 7.27 23.18
N ASP A 94 -14.99 7.03 24.48
CA ASP A 94 -14.88 8.07 25.50
C ASP A 94 -13.59 8.90 25.34
N VAL A 95 -12.45 8.24 25.07
CA VAL A 95 -11.18 8.92 24.80
C VAL A 95 -11.22 9.75 23.51
N PHE A 96 -12.04 9.32 22.54
CA PHE A 96 -12.26 10.05 21.30
C PHE A 96 -13.20 11.25 21.48
N ASN A 97 -14.20 11.14 22.35
CA ASN A 97 -15.18 12.18 22.64
C ASN A 97 -14.66 13.25 23.62
N ASP A 98 -13.70 12.92 24.49
CA ASP A 98 -13.04 13.87 25.40
C ASP A 98 -11.93 14.69 24.71
N SER A 99 -11.61 14.37 23.46
CA SER A 99 -10.58 15.06 22.68
C SER A 99 -11.10 16.33 22.02
N THR A 100 -10.32 17.42 22.10
CA THR A 100 -10.55 18.64 21.30
C THR A 100 -9.85 18.60 19.94
N ALA A 101 -9.16 17.50 19.62
CA ALA A 101 -8.48 17.32 18.34
C ALA A 101 -9.50 17.16 17.21
N SER A 102 -9.17 17.69 16.04
CA SER A 102 -10.01 17.55 14.85
C SER A 102 -10.11 16.11 14.32
N TYR A 103 -9.27 15.20 14.82
CA TYR A 103 -9.21 13.79 14.43
C TYR A 103 -8.84 12.90 15.63
N ASN A 104 -9.37 11.69 15.62
CA ASN A 104 -9.06 10.64 16.59
C ASN A 104 -8.06 9.65 16.00
N HIS A 105 -7.01 9.35 16.76
CA HIS A 105 -5.97 8.41 16.37
C HIS A 105 -6.16 7.09 17.12
N LEU A 106 -6.25 5.99 16.37
CA LEU A 106 -6.23 4.64 16.91
C LEU A 106 -4.95 3.92 16.46
N GLY A 107 -4.14 3.47 17.41
CA GLY A 107 -3.04 2.54 17.19
C GLY A 107 -3.30 1.18 17.85
N PHE A 108 -2.50 0.17 17.49
CA PHE A 108 -2.50 -1.13 18.14
C PHE A 108 -1.18 -1.42 18.82
N VAL A 109 -1.22 -2.14 19.94
CA VAL A 109 -0.03 -2.75 20.54
C VAL A 109 0.14 -4.12 19.90
N PHE A 110 1.17 -4.26 19.08
CA PHE A 110 1.45 -5.51 18.33
C PHE A 110 2.21 -6.54 19.17
N PRO A 111 2.04 -7.85 18.90
CA PRO A 111 1.22 -8.42 17.83
C PRO A 111 -0.28 -8.46 18.16
N ILE A 112 -1.11 -8.35 17.12
CA ILE A 112 -2.56 -8.57 17.19
C ILE A 112 -2.93 -9.77 16.31
N THR A 113 -4.13 -10.31 16.48
CA THR A 113 -4.66 -11.35 15.58
C THR A 113 -5.89 -10.82 14.86
N ILE A 114 -5.97 -11.03 13.55
CA ILE A 114 -7.18 -10.81 12.76
C ILE A 114 -7.84 -12.15 12.41
N ILE A 115 -9.15 -12.12 12.21
CA ILE A 115 -9.99 -13.25 11.78
C ILE A 115 -10.64 -12.85 10.46
N TYR A 116 -10.28 -13.52 9.38
CA TYR A 116 -10.89 -13.33 8.06
C TYR A 116 -12.32 -13.88 8.02
N ILE A 117 -13.07 -13.51 6.97
CA ILE A 117 -14.45 -13.99 6.76
C ILE A 117 -14.53 -15.52 6.71
N ASP A 118 -13.55 -16.16 6.09
CA ASP A 118 -13.47 -17.63 5.99
C ASP A 118 -13.12 -18.31 7.32
N GLY A 119 -12.96 -17.54 8.40
CA GLY A 119 -12.63 -17.99 9.75
C GLY A 119 -11.14 -18.25 9.96
N THR A 120 -10.31 -18.10 8.93
CA THR A 120 -8.86 -18.19 9.07
C THR A 120 -8.33 -17.04 9.92
N GLN A 121 -7.24 -17.28 10.63
CA GLN A 121 -6.64 -16.31 11.53
C GLN A 121 -5.25 -15.97 11.05
N GLN A 122 -4.89 -14.69 11.16
CA GLN A 122 -3.55 -14.22 10.87
C GLN A 122 -3.04 -13.37 12.01
N GLU A 123 -1.85 -13.70 12.48
CA GLU A 123 -1.08 -12.84 13.36
C GLU A 123 -0.52 -11.67 12.55
N VAL A 124 -0.72 -10.47 13.09
CA VAL A 124 -0.23 -9.22 12.54
C VAL A 124 0.78 -8.68 13.54
N THR A 125 2.02 -8.49 13.11
CA THR A 125 3.16 -8.20 13.99
C THR A 125 3.56 -6.72 13.99
N SER A 126 2.98 -5.92 13.10
CA SER A 126 3.27 -4.48 13.01
C SER A 126 2.11 -3.67 12.44
N GLN A 127 2.13 -2.35 12.70
CA GLN A 127 1.16 -1.40 12.15
C GLN A 127 1.22 -1.36 10.62
N ALA A 128 2.40 -1.55 10.03
CA ALA A 128 2.57 -1.61 8.58
C ALA A 128 1.84 -2.82 8.00
N GLN A 129 2.00 -4.00 8.61
CA GLN A 129 1.28 -5.20 8.18
C GLN A 129 -0.24 -5.02 8.32
N TYR A 130 -0.71 -4.44 9.43
CA TYR A 130 -2.14 -4.14 9.62
C TYR A 130 -2.67 -3.16 8.56
N ASN A 131 -1.99 -2.02 8.36
CA ASN A 131 -2.40 -1.01 7.39
C ASN A 131 -2.39 -1.56 5.95
N ASN A 132 -1.44 -2.44 5.60
CA ASN A 132 -1.42 -3.10 4.31
C ASN A 132 -2.60 -4.09 4.15
N LEU A 133 -2.97 -4.80 5.22
CA LEU A 133 -4.16 -5.65 5.23
C LEU A 133 -5.44 -4.83 5.05
N VAL A 134 -5.59 -3.70 5.76
CA VAL A 134 -6.70 -2.75 5.61
C VAL A 134 -6.73 -2.14 4.20
N ARG A 135 -5.58 -1.72 3.68
CA ARG A 135 -5.46 -1.16 2.31
C ARG A 135 -5.81 -2.20 1.27
N THR A 136 -5.33 -3.44 1.43
CA THR A 136 -5.67 -4.56 0.56
C THR A 136 -7.17 -4.86 0.65
N CYS A 137 -7.74 -4.85 1.85
CA CYS A 137 -9.18 -4.99 2.08
C CYS A 137 -10.00 -3.97 1.28
N ASN A 138 -9.58 -2.70 1.34
CA ASN A 138 -10.32 -1.57 0.78
C ASN A 138 -10.03 -1.32 -0.71
N ALA A 139 -8.83 -1.68 -1.19
CA ALA A 139 -8.41 -1.58 -2.58
C ALA A 139 -8.87 -2.78 -3.41
N SER A 140 -9.12 -3.90 -2.75
CA SER A 140 -9.74 -5.05 -3.38
C SER A 140 -11.20 -4.73 -3.68
N SER A 141 -11.58 -4.78 -4.95
CA SER A 141 -12.99 -4.74 -5.40
C SER A 141 -13.80 -5.95 -4.92
N GLN A 142 -13.34 -6.64 -3.87
CA GLN A 142 -13.79 -7.95 -3.43
C GLN A 142 -15.02 -7.91 -2.54
N PHE A 143 -15.49 -6.72 -2.16
CA PHE A 143 -16.71 -6.62 -1.37
C PHE A 143 -17.76 -5.75 -2.06
N ILE A 144 -18.84 -6.40 -2.45
CA ILE A 144 -20.05 -5.78 -2.95
C ILE A 144 -21.16 -6.14 -1.97
N ASN A 145 -21.63 -5.14 -1.22
CA ASN A 145 -22.66 -5.35 -0.18
C ASN A 145 -23.91 -6.02 -0.80
N SER A 146 -24.52 -7.01 -0.14
CA SER A 146 -25.70 -7.70 -0.69
C SER A 146 -26.94 -6.78 -0.85
N ASN A 147 -27.00 -5.68 -0.10
CA ASN A 147 -28.00 -4.62 -0.28
C ASN A 147 -27.77 -3.77 -1.54
N CYS A 148 -26.56 -3.85 -2.10
CA CYS A 148 -26.10 -3.14 -3.28
C CYS A 148 -26.58 -3.83 -4.55
N VAL A 149 -26.09 -5.06 -4.72
CA VAL A 149 -26.43 -5.97 -5.80
C VAL A 149 -26.26 -7.39 -5.28
N SER A 150 -27.25 -8.24 -5.56
CA SER A 150 -27.21 -9.67 -5.24
C SER A 150 -27.71 -10.47 -6.43
N LEU A 151 -27.29 -11.73 -6.52
CA LEU A 151 -27.85 -12.68 -7.49
C LEU A 151 -29.16 -13.26 -6.96
N SER A 152 -30.17 -13.31 -7.82
CA SER A 152 -31.35 -14.13 -7.58
C SER A 152 -31.02 -15.58 -7.92
N TYR A 153 -31.06 -16.41 -6.89
CA TYR A 153 -30.87 -17.86 -7.01
C TYR A 153 -32.21 -18.58 -7.20
N PRO A 154 -32.19 -19.81 -7.75
CA PRO A 154 -31.02 -20.56 -8.20
C PRO A 154 -30.47 -20.07 -9.54
N ILE A 155 -29.16 -20.26 -9.75
CA ILE A 155 -28.51 -20.13 -11.06
C ILE A 155 -27.92 -21.48 -11.48
N THR A 156 -27.84 -21.72 -12.78
CA THR A 156 -27.15 -22.91 -13.31
C THR A 156 -25.81 -22.49 -13.89
N VAL A 157 -24.76 -23.21 -13.54
CA VAL A 157 -23.42 -23.05 -14.12
C VAL A 157 -22.91 -24.38 -14.67
N TYR A 158 -22.25 -24.33 -15.82
CA TYR A 158 -21.63 -25.49 -16.44
C TYR A 158 -20.13 -25.40 -16.22
N GLY A 159 -19.54 -26.36 -15.51
CA GLY A 159 -18.10 -26.45 -15.27
C GLY A 159 -17.42 -27.39 -16.25
N TYR A 160 -16.18 -27.07 -16.63
CA TYR A 160 -15.34 -27.86 -17.51
C TYR A 160 -13.91 -27.94 -16.95
N ASN A 161 -13.39 -29.16 -16.80
CA ASN A 161 -11.98 -29.38 -16.45
C ASN A 161 -11.20 -29.83 -17.69
N SER A 162 -10.30 -28.98 -18.20
CA SER A 162 -9.58 -29.25 -19.44
C SER A 162 -8.55 -30.39 -19.34
N SER A 163 -8.07 -30.67 -18.12
CA SER A 163 -7.12 -31.77 -17.89
C SER A 163 -7.80 -33.14 -17.86
N LEU A 164 -9.02 -33.20 -17.33
CA LEU A 164 -9.82 -34.43 -17.25
C LEU A 164 -10.81 -34.58 -18.40
N GLN A 165 -10.98 -33.54 -19.22
CA GLN A 165 -11.99 -33.44 -20.28
C GLN A 165 -13.40 -33.77 -19.76
N MET A 166 -13.70 -33.29 -18.55
CA MET A 166 -14.94 -33.59 -17.83
C MET A 166 -15.83 -32.35 -17.75
N GLU A 167 -17.12 -32.54 -18.01
CA GLU A 167 -18.16 -31.52 -17.90
C GLU A 167 -19.11 -31.84 -16.75
N ASN A 168 -19.43 -30.82 -15.96
CA ASN A 168 -20.34 -30.92 -14.82
C ASN A 168 -21.37 -29.80 -14.88
N THR A 169 -22.62 -30.08 -14.52
CA THR A 169 -23.66 -29.06 -14.36
C THR A 169 -23.95 -28.86 -12.88
N TYR A 170 -23.92 -27.61 -12.42
CA TYR A 170 -24.21 -27.24 -11.04
C TYR A 170 -25.44 -26.33 -10.98
N VAL A 171 -26.43 -26.69 -10.16
CA VAL A 171 -27.53 -25.80 -9.78
C VAL A 171 -27.17 -25.18 -8.44
N VAL A 172 -26.79 -23.91 -8.46
CA VAL A 172 -26.33 -23.17 -7.29
C VAL A 172 -27.51 -22.45 -6.67
N ALA A 173 -27.81 -22.75 -5.41
CA ALA A 173 -29.03 -22.30 -4.73
C ALA A 173 -28.85 -21.04 -3.88
N ASN A 174 -27.61 -20.65 -3.55
CA ASN A 174 -27.30 -19.48 -2.75
C ASN A 174 -25.81 -19.13 -2.79
N ASN A 175 -25.48 -17.97 -2.22
CA ASN A 175 -24.12 -17.47 -2.05
C ASN A 175 -23.17 -18.47 -1.35
N THR A 176 -23.63 -19.20 -0.33
CA THR A 176 -22.81 -20.18 0.40
C THR A 176 -22.35 -21.35 -0.48
N GLN A 177 -23.08 -21.64 -1.56
CA GLN A 177 -22.68 -22.60 -2.57
C GLN A 177 -21.83 -21.96 -3.67
N LEU A 178 -22.17 -20.75 -4.12
CA LEU A 178 -21.45 -20.09 -5.21
C LEU A 178 -20.03 -19.69 -4.83
N TYR A 179 -19.87 -19.07 -3.65
CA TYR A 179 -18.61 -18.50 -3.19
C TYR A 179 -17.43 -19.49 -3.20
N PRO A 180 -17.52 -20.68 -2.56
CA PRO A 180 -16.41 -21.62 -2.56
C PRO A 180 -16.16 -22.24 -3.94
N ILE A 181 -17.16 -22.34 -4.82
CA ILE A 181 -16.97 -22.82 -6.19
C ILE A 181 -16.05 -21.85 -6.94
N LEU A 182 -16.35 -20.55 -6.88
CA LEU A 182 -15.58 -19.53 -7.61
C LEU A 182 -14.20 -19.27 -6.99
N LEU A 183 -14.09 -19.31 -5.66
CA LEU A 183 -12.83 -19.12 -4.94
C LEU A 183 -11.81 -20.22 -5.24
N ASN A 184 -12.27 -21.46 -5.41
CA ASN A 184 -11.42 -22.64 -5.52
C ASN A 184 -11.31 -23.20 -6.95
N LEU A 185 -11.78 -22.49 -7.98
CA LEU A 185 -11.51 -22.85 -9.38
C LEU A 185 -10.01 -23.13 -9.56
N GLY A 186 -9.61 -24.23 -10.17
CA GLY A 186 -8.22 -24.54 -10.50
C GLY A 186 -7.76 -23.89 -11.81
N ALA A 187 -6.46 -23.95 -12.11
CA ALA A 187 -5.90 -23.40 -13.35
C ALA A 187 -6.42 -24.08 -14.64
N ASN A 188 -6.98 -25.29 -14.53
CA ASN A 188 -7.56 -26.06 -15.63
C ASN A 188 -9.10 -26.11 -15.57
N GLU A 189 -9.71 -25.31 -14.69
CA GLU A 189 -11.15 -25.29 -14.49
C GLU A 189 -11.75 -24.02 -15.09
N TYR A 190 -12.76 -24.23 -15.91
CA TYR A 190 -13.51 -23.20 -16.62
C TYR A 190 -14.99 -23.38 -16.29
N TYR A 191 -15.77 -22.31 -16.42
CA TYR A 191 -17.21 -22.41 -16.29
C TYR A 191 -17.95 -21.44 -17.21
N SER A 192 -19.18 -21.77 -17.54
CA SER A 192 -20.13 -20.86 -18.18
C SER A 192 -21.39 -20.74 -17.34
N ILE A 193 -22.09 -19.61 -17.48
CA ILE A 193 -23.33 -19.33 -16.77
C ILE A 193 -24.48 -19.61 -17.73
N ASN A 194 -25.47 -20.38 -17.28
CA ASN A 194 -26.71 -20.55 -18.01
C ASN A 194 -27.54 -19.27 -17.89
N TYR A 195 -27.62 -18.50 -18.97
CA TYR A 195 -28.41 -17.27 -19.04
C TYR A 195 -29.86 -17.57 -19.45
N PRO A 196 -30.83 -16.70 -19.08
CA PRO A 196 -30.66 -15.46 -18.34
C PRO A 196 -30.47 -15.66 -16.84
N VAL A 197 -29.79 -14.70 -16.18
CA VAL A 197 -29.73 -14.61 -14.72
C VAL A 197 -30.34 -13.28 -14.27
N THR A 198 -30.83 -13.25 -13.02
CA THR A 198 -31.45 -12.06 -12.45
C THR A 198 -30.57 -11.50 -11.33
N LEU A 199 -30.33 -10.20 -11.37
CA LEU A 199 -29.75 -9.42 -10.28
C LEU A 199 -30.85 -8.71 -9.49
N ASN A 200 -30.69 -8.58 -8.18
CA ASN A 200 -31.44 -7.62 -7.37
C ASN A 200 -30.53 -6.45 -7.03
N ILE A 201 -30.84 -5.26 -7.55
CA ILE A 201 -30.07 -4.03 -7.36
C ILE A 201 -30.95 -3.07 -6.56
N ALA A 202 -30.54 -2.74 -5.33
CA ALA A 202 -31.31 -1.86 -4.43
C ALA A 202 -32.83 -2.21 -4.34
N GLY A 203 -33.17 -3.50 -4.35
CA GLY A 203 -34.56 -4.00 -4.29
C GLY A 203 -35.30 -4.08 -5.64
N GLN A 204 -34.70 -3.71 -6.76
CA GLN A 204 -35.25 -3.90 -8.11
C GLN A 204 -34.59 -5.08 -8.82
N SER A 205 -35.40 -5.90 -9.51
CA SER A 205 -34.89 -7.04 -10.28
C SER A 205 -34.50 -6.63 -11.71
N LEU A 206 -33.30 -7.01 -12.13
CA LEU A 206 -32.76 -6.79 -13.48
C LEU A 206 -32.34 -8.12 -14.10
N VAL A 207 -32.91 -8.46 -15.26
CA VAL A 207 -32.57 -9.66 -16.02
C VAL A 207 -31.45 -9.36 -17.02
N VAL A 208 -30.41 -10.19 -17.04
CA VAL A 208 -29.26 -10.08 -17.96
C VAL A 208 -29.06 -11.39 -18.72
N ASN A 209 -28.58 -11.32 -19.96
CA ASN A 209 -28.61 -12.44 -20.91
C ASN A 209 -27.23 -12.94 -21.38
N ASN A 210 -26.14 -12.31 -20.94
CA ASN A 210 -24.78 -12.75 -21.23
C ASN A 210 -23.76 -12.13 -20.24
N ASN A 211 -22.51 -12.60 -20.32
CA ASN A 211 -21.41 -12.15 -19.47
C ASN A 211 -21.19 -10.64 -19.52
N THR A 212 -21.23 -10.04 -20.71
CA THR A 212 -21.04 -8.60 -20.87
C THR A 212 -22.13 -7.78 -20.18
N GLN A 213 -23.40 -8.17 -20.34
CA GLN A 213 -24.53 -7.51 -19.67
C GLN A 213 -24.46 -7.68 -18.15
N LEU A 214 -24.11 -8.87 -17.66
CA LEU A 214 -23.97 -9.15 -16.23
C LEU A 214 -22.85 -8.31 -15.60
N GLN A 215 -21.66 -8.29 -16.22
CA GLN A 215 -20.53 -7.49 -15.75
C GLN A 215 -20.84 -5.99 -15.74
N LEU A 216 -21.43 -5.46 -16.81
CA LEU A 216 -21.81 -4.04 -16.90
C LEU A 216 -22.86 -3.67 -15.84
N ALA A 217 -23.86 -4.53 -15.63
CA ALA A 217 -24.92 -4.31 -14.64
C ALA A 217 -24.36 -4.30 -13.20
N ILE A 218 -23.47 -5.24 -12.86
CA ILE A 218 -22.79 -5.26 -11.55
C ILE A 218 -21.97 -3.99 -11.36
N ASN A 219 -21.15 -3.60 -12.34
CA ASN A 219 -20.31 -2.40 -12.23
C ASN A 219 -21.15 -1.12 -12.05
N ALA A 220 -22.25 -0.99 -12.78
CA ALA A 220 -23.17 0.14 -12.64
C ALA A 220 -23.87 0.15 -11.27
N ALA A 221 -24.29 -1.02 -10.78
CA ALA A 221 -24.90 -1.14 -9.45
C ALA A 221 -23.93 -0.72 -8.35
N VAL A 222 -22.68 -1.20 -8.39
CA VAL A 222 -21.62 -0.86 -7.43
C VAL A 222 -21.32 0.65 -7.45
N ALA A 223 -21.27 1.27 -8.63
CA ALA A 223 -21.04 2.71 -8.75
C ALA A 223 -22.13 3.55 -8.07
N ASN A 224 -23.39 3.14 -8.17
CA ASN A 224 -24.56 3.88 -7.63
C ASN A 224 -24.87 3.58 -6.16
N CYS A 225 -24.27 2.54 -5.62
CA CYS A 225 -24.56 2.01 -4.28
C CYS A 225 -23.53 2.47 -3.24
N ARG A 226 -22.42 3.05 -3.69
CA ARG A 226 -21.67 3.96 -2.84
C ARG A 226 -22.57 5.18 -2.61
N PRO A 227 -22.81 5.62 -1.36
CA PRO A 227 -23.53 6.86 -1.14
C PRO A 227 -22.82 7.94 -1.96
N THR A 228 -23.55 8.51 -2.92
CA THR A 228 -23.14 9.76 -3.54
C THR A 228 -23.14 10.79 -2.43
N VAL A 229 -21.98 11.00 -1.81
CA VAL A 229 -21.71 12.27 -1.18
C VAL A 229 -21.99 13.29 -2.29
N PRO A 230 -22.90 14.26 -2.10
CA PRO A 230 -23.10 15.30 -3.09
C PRO A 230 -21.72 15.84 -3.47
N GLU A 231 -21.50 16.12 -4.75
CA GLU A 231 -20.28 16.75 -5.25
C GLU A 231 -20.15 18.16 -4.63
N VAL A 232 -19.81 18.19 -3.35
CA VAL A 232 -19.02 19.24 -2.74
C VAL A 232 -17.67 19.09 -3.43
N PRO A 233 -17.10 20.15 -4.02
CA PRO A 233 -15.80 20.05 -4.66
C PRO A 233 -14.85 19.34 -3.69
N GLU A 234 -14.35 18.16 -4.07
CA GLU A 234 -13.51 17.34 -3.22
C GLU A 234 -12.34 18.20 -2.76
N THR A 235 -12.33 18.61 -1.48
CA THR A 235 -11.06 18.84 -0.82
C THR A 235 -10.46 17.44 -0.68
N PRO A 236 -9.36 17.11 -1.38
CA PRO A 236 -8.78 15.78 -1.30
C PRO A 236 -8.52 15.47 0.17
N THR A 237 -9.19 14.46 0.71
CA THR A 237 -8.93 14.00 2.07
C THR A 237 -7.50 13.50 2.10
N CYS A 238 -6.73 14.04 3.03
CA CYS A 238 -5.33 13.76 3.01
C CYS A 238 -5.06 12.36 3.59
N GLY A 239 -4.64 11.43 2.73
CA GLY A 239 -4.30 10.03 3.10
C GLY A 239 -2.99 9.87 3.88
N ASN A 240 -2.39 10.97 4.36
CA ASN A 240 -1.17 10.93 5.12
C ASN A 240 -1.45 10.47 6.57
N PRO A 241 -0.82 9.38 7.05
CA PRO A 241 -1.06 8.83 8.38
C PRO A 241 -0.55 9.73 9.52
N GLY A 242 0.11 10.84 9.22
CA GLY A 242 0.51 11.82 10.23
C GLY A 242 1.64 11.36 11.14
N ILE A 243 2.36 10.30 10.77
CA ILE A 243 3.39 9.67 11.60
C ILE A 243 4.54 10.64 11.85
N LEU A 244 4.81 10.89 13.14
CA LEU A 244 5.88 11.77 13.59
C LEU A 244 5.87 13.11 12.86
N THR A 245 4.74 13.81 12.93
CA THR A 245 4.55 15.14 12.30
C THR A 245 4.65 16.29 13.29
N ASP A 246 4.67 15.99 14.59
CA ASP A 246 4.94 16.96 15.63
C ASP A 246 6.33 17.59 15.46
N SER A 247 6.40 18.91 15.63
CA SER A 247 7.60 19.75 15.47
C SER A 247 8.28 19.67 14.09
N LEU A 248 7.59 19.13 13.09
CA LEU A 248 8.06 19.04 11.71
C LEU A 248 8.07 20.44 11.05
N LYS A 249 9.20 20.78 10.44
CA LYS A 249 9.48 22.09 9.81
C LYS A 249 9.57 22.04 8.31
N ILE A 250 10.07 20.92 7.76
CA ILE A 250 10.12 20.65 6.32
C ILE A 250 9.74 19.19 6.13
N TYR A 251 8.90 18.92 5.15
CA TYR A 251 8.48 17.57 4.81
C TYR A 251 8.26 17.42 3.31
N ILE A 252 9.20 16.73 2.65
CA ILE A 252 9.19 16.53 1.19
C ILE A 252 9.23 15.02 0.92
N PRO A 253 8.05 14.40 0.66
CA PRO A 253 7.93 12.97 0.34
C PRO A 253 8.24 12.63 -1.13
N PHE A 254 8.49 13.62 -1.99
CA PHE A 254 8.76 13.41 -3.42
C PHE A 254 7.67 12.62 -4.19
N SER A 255 6.41 12.75 -3.78
CA SER A 255 5.25 12.10 -4.39
C SER A 255 4.79 12.78 -5.70
N GLY A 256 5.46 12.45 -6.81
CA GLY A 256 5.13 12.93 -8.15
C GLY A 256 5.28 14.43 -8.38
N SER A 257 5.62 15.19 -7.34
CA SER A 257 5.89 16.61 -7.32
C SER A 257 6.89 16.95 -6.20
N VAL A 258 7.63 18.04 -6.36
CA VAL A 258 8.53 18.55 -5.32
C VAL A 258 7.78 19.60 -4.51
N ARG A 259 7.18 19.19 -3.40
CA ARG A 259 6.41 20.07 -2.50
C ARG A 259 6.80 19.83 -1.05
N ASP A 260 6.92 20.92 -0.30
CA ASP A 260 6.98 20.86 1.17
C ASP A 260 5.55 20.85 1.72
N LEU A 261 5.16 19.74 2.33
CA LEU A 261 3.84 19.57 2.93
C LEU A 261 3.65 20.39 4.21
N LYS A 262 4.70 20.99 4.77
CA LYS A 262 4.59 22.05 5.80
C LYS A 262 4.31 23.44 5.22
N GLY A 263 4.17 23.55 3.89
CA GLY A 263 3.81 24.80 3.21
C GLY A 263 4.98 25.66 2.79
N GLY A 264 6.23 25.20 2.94
CA GLY A 264 7.41 25.90 2.44
C GLY A 264 7.42 26.02 0.92
N THR A 265 7.97 27.14 0.42
CA THR A 265 8.17 27.32 -1.02
C THR A 265 9.39 26.54 -1.47
N VAL A 266 9.19 25.54 -2.34
CA VAL A 266 10.27 24.75 -2.93
C VAL A 266 10.47 25.14 -4.40
N THR A 267 11.71 25.37 -4.81
CA THR A 267 12.11 25.55 -6.21
C THR A 267 12.89 24.32 -6.67
N ALA A 268 12.50 23.76 -7.81
CA ALA A 268 13.14 22.60 -8.42
C ALA A 268 13.66 22.93 -9.83
N PRO A 269 14.75 22.29 -10.29
CA PRO A 269 15.23 22.39 -11.67
C PRO A 269 14.19 21.88 -12.68
N THR A 270 14.22 22.40 -13.92
CA THR A 270 13.29 22.00 -14.99
C THR A 270 13.49 20.57 -15.48
N ASP A 271 14.68 20.01 -15.29
CA ASP A 271 15.10 18.66 -15.66
C ASP A 271 14.97 17.66 -14.49
N THR A 272 14.11 17.95 -13.51
CA THR A 272 13.82 17.07 -12.38
C THR A 272 13.20 15.74 -12.84
N VAL A 273 13.74 14.61 -12.39
CA VAL A 273 13.26 13.26 -12.74
C VAL A 273 12.79 12.52 -11.49
N PHE A 274 11.55 12.04 -11.51
CA PHE A 274 11.01 11.18 -10.46
C PHE A 274 11.31 9.71 -10.77
N VAL A 275 11.70 8.96 -9.74
CA VAL A 275 12.02 7.53 -9.81
C VAL A 275 11.21 6.75 -8.79
N ALA A 276 11.34 5.42 -8.80
CA ALA A 276 10.73 4.58 -7.77
C ALA A 276 11.44 4.76 -6.42
N ASP A 277 10.67 4.71 -5.34
CA ASP A 277 11.18 4.74 -3.97
C ASP A 277 11.77 3.38 -3.53
N ARG A 278 12.08 3.25 -2.24
CA ARG A 278 12.61 2.02 -1.63
C ARG A 278 11.64 0.83 -1.63
N ASN A 279 10.34 1.07 -1.76
CA ASN A 279 9.31 0.05 -1.84
C ASN A 279 8.84 -0.24 -3.29
N GLY A 280 9.43 0.45 -4.28
CA GLY A 280 9.08 0.29 -5.68
C GLY A 280 7.90 1.15 -6.14
N ASN A 281 7.39 2.06 -5.30
CA ASN A 281 6.30 2.94 -5.68
C ASN A 281 6.81 3.93 -6.72
N ALA A 282 6.17 3.94 -7.89
CA ALA A 282 6.61 4.77 -9.01
C ALA A 282 6.44 6.25 -8.70
N ARG A 283 7.48 7.03 -9.02
CA ARG A 283 7.52 8.50 -8.88
C ARG A 283 7.42 9.00 -7.44
N CYS A 284 7.88 8.23 -6.47
CA CYS A 284 7.87 8.59 -5.05
C CYS A 284 9.26 8.93 -4.51
N ALA A 285 10.26 9.03 -5.38
CA ALA A 285 11.60 9.50 -5.04
C ALA A 285 12.12 10.43 -6.15
N LEU A 286 13.20 11.14 -5.87
CA LEU A 286 13.80 12.10 -6.81
C LEU A 286 15.22 11.74 -7.19
N SER A 287 15.51 11.80 -8.49
CA SER A 287 16.87 11.65 -9.01
C SER A 287 17.61 12.97 -9.12
N PHE A 288 18.87 12.93 -8.71
CA PHE A 288 19.85 14.00 -8.82
C PHE A 288 21.02 13.53 -9.67
N ASN A 289 21.48 14.39 -10.58
CA ASN A 289 22.57 14.11 -11.53
C ASN A 289 23.92 14.79 -11.18
N GLY A 290 24.05 15.33 -9.96
CA GLY A 290 25.21 16.09 -9.52
C GLY A 290 25.25 17.57 -9.95
N GLY A 291 24.50 17.95 -10.99
CA GLY A 291 24.37 19.34 -11.46
C GLY A 291 23.12 20.06 -10.96
N GLN A 292 22.25 19.35 -10.24
CA GLN A 292 20.94 19.83 -9.79
C GLN A 292 20.95 20.09 -8.28
N ALA A 293 20.06 20.98 -7.84
CA ALA A 293 19.71 21.11 -6.43
C ALA A 293 18.29 21.67 -6.30
N LEU A 294 17.56 21.21 -5.29
CA LEU A 294 16.33 21.87 -4.88
C LEU A 294 16.66 22.98 -3.88
N ARG A 295 15.78 23.96 -3.79
CA ARG A 295 15.87 25.03 -2.80
C ARG A 295 14.54 25.16 -2.05
N VAL A 296 14.58 25.01 -0.73
CA VAL A 296 13.46 25.36 0.16
C VAL A 296 13.72 26.76 0.70
N ARG A 297 12.84 27.70 0.40
CA ARG A 297 12.97 29.08 0.85
C ARG A 297 12.77 29.17 2.37
N ALA A 298 13.65 29.90 3.04
CA ALA A 298 13.53 30.16 4.45
C ALA A 298 12.36 31.10 4.76
N SER A 299 11.72 30.83 5.88
CA SER A 299 10.57 31.56 6.40
C SER A 299 10.55 31.45 7.93
N ILE A 300 9.70 32.24 8.58
CA ILE A 300 9.49 32.14 10.03
C ILE A 300 8.95 30.74 10.41
N ALA A 301 8.20 30.07 9.52
CA ALA A 301 7.60 28.78 9.80
C ALA A 301 8.61 27.62 9.84
N ASN A 302 9.64 27.67 8.99
CA ASN A 302 10.65 26.61 8.84
C ASN A 302 12.06 27.02 9.31
N VAL A 303 12.19 28.14 10.04
CA VAL A 303 13.48 28.58 10.56
C VAL A 303 13.98 27.65 11.67
N ILE A 304 15.23 27.20 11.51
CA ILE A 304 16.04 26.55 12.54
C ILE A 304 17.24 27.46 12.80
N LYS A 305 17.54 27.71 14.07
CA LYS A 305 18.62 28.59 14.52
C LYS A 305 19.55 27.86 15.47
N ASP A 306 20.74 28.42 15.65
CA ASP A 306 21.66 27.96 16.68
C ASP A 306 21.02 27.94 18.08
N GLY A 307 21.29 26.87 18.83
CA GLY A 307 20.64 26.57 20.11
C GLY A 307 19.29 25.85 20.01
N ASP A 308 18.68 25.76 18.82
CA ASP A 308 17.51 24.89 18.61
C ASP A 308 17.93 23.41 18.61
N GLU A 309 17.01 22.55 19.05
CA GLU A 309 17.09 21.13 18.73
C GLU A 309 16.78 20.88 17.26
N LEU A 310 17.47 19.92 16.67
CA LEU A 310 17.36 19.58 15.26
C LEU A 310 17.36 18.06 15.06
N SER A 311 16.47 17.57 14.21
CA SER A 311 16.68 16.30 13.55
C SER A 311 16.43 16.41 12.05
N VAL A 312 17.22 15.70 11.25
CA VAL A 312 17.04 15.58 9.80
C VAL A 312 16.98 14.09 9.49
N SER A 313 15.91 13.64 8.84
CA SER A 313 15.71 12.27 8.40
C SER A 313 15.47 12.28 6.90
N LEU A 314 16.16 11.41 6.18
CA LEU A 314 15.95 11.21 4.75
C LEU A 314 16.39 9.80 4.35
N TRP A 315 15.92 9.36 3.19
CA TRP A 315 16.44 8.17 2.53
C TRP A 315 17.29 8.58 1.35
N PHE A 316 18.40 7.88 1.15
CA PHE A 316 19.26 8.08 -0.01
C PHE A 316 19.69 6.75 -0.64
N LYS A 317 19.89 6.78 -1.95
CA LYS A 317 20.51 5.70 -2.71
C LYS A 317 21.53 6.30 -3.66
N MET A 318 22.79 5.95 -3.47
CA MET A 318 23.88 6.52 -4.26
C MET A 318 23.83 6.01 -5.71
N GLN A 319 24.27 6.83 -6.65
CA GLN A 319 24.57 6.42 -8.03
C GLN A 319 26.01 6.80 -8.43
N ASN A 320 26.80 7.28 -7.47
CA ASN A 320 28.19 7.66 -7.62
C ASN A 320 29.09 6.79 -6.73
N THR A 321 30.26 6.45 -7.25
CA THR A 321 31.30 5.67 -6.55
C THR A 321 32.60 6.44 -6.41
N ASN A 322 32.66 7.70 -6.84
CA ASN A 322 33.82 8.57 -6.62
C ASN A 322 33.96 8.82 -5.11
N PRO A 323 35.06 8.39 -4.47
CA PRO A 323 35.18 8.49 -3.03
C PRO A 323 35.57 9.89 -2.53
N SER A 324 35.96 10.80 -3.42
CA SER A 324 36.62 12.06 -3.06
C SER A 324 35.77 13.30 -3.31
N ASN A 325 34.59 13.19 -3.91
CA ASN A 325 33.68 14.33 -4.01
C ASN A 325 32.82 14.47 -2.74
N LEU A 326 32.56 15.72 -2.38
CA LEU A 326 31.61 16.07 -1.34
C LEU A 326 30.24 16.19 -1.99
N GLU A 327 29.29 15.37 -1.54
CA GLU A 327 27.91 15.36 -2.03
C GLU A 327 26.97 15.75 -0.91
N HIS A 328 26.24 16.86 -1.07
CA HIS A 328 25.34 17.32 -0.03
C HIS A 328 23.94 16.79 -0.24
N LEU A 329 23.41 16.06 0.75
CA LEU A 329 22.04 15.55 0.74
C LEU A 329 21.08 16.66 1.20
N PHE A 330 21.43 17.38 2.27
CA PHE A 330 20.66 18.50 2.80
C PHE A 330 21.56 19.55 3.46
N THR A 331 21.40 20.82 3.13
CA THR A 331 22.20 21.93 3.69
C THR A 331 21.32 23.09 4.14
N LYS A 332 21.79 23.84 5.14
CA LYS A 332 21.29 25.18 5.47
C LYS A 332 22.35 26.20 5.07
N GLY A 333 21.96 27.16 4.23
CA GLY A 333 22.88 28.11 3.61
C GLY A 333 23.67 27.51 2.44
N PRO A 334 24.27 28.35 1.58
CA PRO A 334 25.04 27.87 0.44
C PRO A 334 26.27 27.11 0.95
N ASN A 335 26.33 25.80 0.65
CA ASN A 335 27.45 24.92 0.99
C ASN A 335 27.77 24.88 2.51
N GLY A 336 26.76 24.99 3.37
CA GLY A 336 26.92 24.91 4.83
C GLY A 336 27.66 26.10 5.49
N THR A 337 28.06 27.12 4.73
CA THR A 337 28.75 28.30 5.28
C THR A 337 27.76 29.13 6.12
N ASN A 338 28.05 29.31 7.42
CA ASN A 338 27.15 29.89 8.42
C ASN A 338 25.86 29.09 8.69
N GLY A 339 25.84 27.80 8.36
CA GLY A 339 24.74 26.88 8.62
C GLY A 339 25.27 25.48 8.94
N PHE A 340 24.73 24.48 8.26
CA PHE A 340 25.14 23.09 8.43
C PHE A 340 24.96 22.29 7.14
N ASP A 341 25.56 21.11 7.09
CA ASP A 341 25.40 20.19 5.98
C ASP A 341 25.31 18.72 6.46
N LEU A 342 24.36 17.98 5.88
CA LEU A 342 24.29 16.52 5.92
C LEU A 342 24.73 16.01 4.55
N SER A 343 25.85 15.28 4.51
CA SER A 343 26.56 14.98 3.28
C SER A 343 27.23 13.61 3.28
N LEU A 344 27.69 13.21 2.10
CA LEU A 344 28.56 12.07 1.86
C LEU A 344 29.94 12.60 1.46
N TYR A 345 31.00 12.13 2.11
CA TYR A 345 32.37 12.50 1.77
C TYR A 345 33.37 11.45 2.24
N ASP A 346 34.56 11.39 1.63
CA ASP A 346 35.64 10.47 2.01
C ASP A 346 35.19 9.00 2.07
N LEU A 347 35.16 8.36 0.88
CA LEU A 347 34.58 7.03 0.63
C LEU A 347 33.04 7.02 0.75
N ASN A 348 32.38 8.09 0.28
CA ASN A 348 30.92 8.26 0.34
C ASN A 348 30.34 8.11 1.75
N LYS A 349 31.13 8.42 2.78
CA LYS A 349 30.77 8.22 4.17
C LYS A 349 29.76 9.29 4.63
N PRO A 350 28.63 8.90 5.24
CA PRO A 350 27.71 9.85 5.83
C PRO A 350 28.37 10.69 6.93
N ARG A 351 28.16 12.00 6.86
CA ARG A 351 28.60 12.96 7.87
C ARG A 351 27.61 14.09 8.04
N PHE A 352 27.64 14.69 9.21
CA PHE A 352 27.05 16.00 9.47
C PHE A 352 28.12 16.97 9.91
N GLY A 353 28.14 18.14 9.27
CA GLY A 353 29.05 19.23 9.57
C GLY A 353 28.33 20.51 9.98
N ALA A 354 28.85 21.16 11.01
CA ALA A 354 28.57 22.54 11.35
C ALA A 354 29.89 23.21 11.80
N GLN A 355 29.91 24.54 11.94
CA GLN A 355 31.13 25.21 12.41
C GLN A 355 31.59 24.74 13.80
N GLY A 356 30.66 24.24 14.62
CA GLY A 356 30.92 23.75 15.98
C GLY A 356 31.49 22.33 16.08
N GLY A 357 31.47 21.56 14.99
CA GLY A 357 31.96 20.18 14.94
C GLY A 357 31.43 19.37 13.77
N GLU A 358 31.95 18.15 13.62
CA GLU A 358 31.53 17.19 12.60
C GLU A 358 31.34 15.80 13.21
N VAL A 359 30.24 15.14 12.89
CA VAL A 359 29.99 13.75 13.29
C VAL A 359 29.89 12.87 12.03
N TRP A 360 30.49 11.68 12.09
CA TRP A 360 30.67 10.78 10.96
C TRP A 360 30.13 9.40 11.29
N ASP A 361 29.60 8.66 10.31
CA ASP A 361 29.35 7.23 10.47
C ASP A 361 30.68 6.49 10.63
N THR A 362 31.05 6.18 11.87
CA THR A 362 32.34 5.54 12.21
C THR A 362 32.40 4.08 11.79
N ASN A 363 31.25 3.44 11.52
CA ASN A 363 31.19 2.03 11.13
C ASN A 363 31.08 1.85 9.61
N TRP A 364 30.91 2.93 8.84
CA TRP A 364 30.79 2.88 7.38
C TRP A 364 31.91 2.10 6.70
N GLY A 365 33.17 2.35 7.11
CA GLY A 365 34.34 1.68 6.53
C GLY A 365 34.57 0.26 7.03
N ALA A 366 33.81 -0.21 8.03
CA ALA A 366 33.90 -1.59 8.51
C ALA A 366 33.23 -2.57 7.54
N ASP A 367 32.30 -2.08 6.71
CA ASP A 367 31.71 -2.80 5.60
C ASP A 367 32.34 -2.33 4.28
N ALA A 368 33.05 -3.24 3.60
CA ALA A 368 33.73 -2.92 2.35
C ALA A 368 32.76 -2.63 1.18
N GLY A 369 31.49 -3.00 1.29
CA GLY A 369 30.47 -2.77 0.26
C GLY A 369 29.90 -1.35 0.28
N LEU A 370 29.73 -0.75 1.47
CA LEU A 370 29.03 0.53 1.66
C LEU A 370 29.63 1.70 0.84
N PRO A 371 30.96 1.91 0.78
CA PRO A 371 31.53 3.01 0.00
C PRO A 371 31.14 3.02 -1.48
N THR A 372 30.76 1.87 -2.03
CA THR A 372 30.41 1.68 -3.45
C THR A 372 28.99 1.21 -3.67
N ASP A 373 28.15 1.21 -2.62
CA ASP A 373 26.79 0.70 -2.72
C ASP A 373 25.88 1.65 -3.52
N THR A 374 25.68 1.31 -4.78
CA THR A 374 24.79 2.04 -5.70
C THR A 374 23.42 1.37 -5.85
N THR A 375 23.16 0.33 -5.07
CA THR A 375 22.00 -0.56 -5.25
C THR A 375 20.98 -0.45 -4.15
N ASN A 376 21.41 -0.21 -2.92
CA ASN A 376 20.53 -0.19 -1.76
C ASN A 376 20.14 1.24 -1.36
N TRP A 377 18.97 1.32 -0.74
CA TRP A 377 18.52 2.51 -0.05
C TRP A 377 19.02 2.47 1.38
N HIS A 378 19.53 3.60 1.87
CA HIS A 378 19.92 3.77 3.26
C HIS A 378 19.11 4.87 3.90
N HIS A 379 18.65 4.61 5.12
CA HIS A 379 17.99 5.61 5.95
C HIS A 379 19.03 6.37 6.75
N LEU A 380 19.10 7.68 6.60
CA LEU A 380 20.05 8.52 7.34
C LEU A 380 19.28 9.47 8.26
N VAL A 381 19.62 9.43 9.55
CA VAL A 381 19.10 10.39 10.51
C VAL A 381 20.22 11.06 11.26
N LEU A 382 20.16 12.38 11.30
CA LEU A 382 20.91 13.22 12.21
C LEU A 382 19.99 13.67 13.35
N THR A 383 20.51 13.70 14.58
CA THR A 383 19.94 14.50 15.67
C THR A 383 21.00 15.40 16.29
N LEU A 384 20.63 16.62 16.67
CA LEU A 384 21.45 17.56 17.44
C LEU A 384 20.61 18.10 18.59
N SER A 385 21.06 17.87 19.83
CA SER A 385 20.37 18.36 21.02
C SER A 385 20.67 19.83 21.31
N ALA A 386 19.89 20.45 22.19
CA ALA A 386 20.14 21.81 22.67
C ALA A 386 21.48 21.95 23.43
N ASN A 387 22.03 20.83 23.91
CA ASN A 387 23.36 20.76 24.52
C ASN A 387 24.45 20.40 23.50
N TYR A 388 24.14 20.42 22.20
CA TYR A 388 25.07 20.16 21.10
C TYR A 388 25.62 18.73 21.02
N GLU A 389 24.89 17.75 21.58
CA GLU A 389 25.16 16.34 21.33
C GLU A 389 24.61 15.98 19.94
N ALA A 390 25.51 15.67 19.01
CA ALA A 390 25.17 15.23 17.66
C ALA A 390 25.20 13.70 17.60
N LYS A 391 24.19 13.10 16.97
CA LYS A 391 24.12 11.66 16.69
C LYS A 391 23.81 11.42 15.24
N LEU A 392 24.44 10.39 14.69
CA LEU A 392 24.18 9.93 13.33
C LEU A 392 23.69 8.48 13.39
N TYR A 393 22.58 8.23 12.73
CA TYR A 393 21.95 6.92 12.62
C TYR A 393 21.91 6.52 11.16
N ARG A 394 22.16 5.23 10.91
CA ARG A 394 22.02 4.62 9.59
C ARG A 394 21.16 3.37 9.73
N ASP A 395 20.16 3.25 8.88
CA ASP A 395 19.27 2.07 8.78
C ASP A 395 18.65 1.72 10.15
N GLY A 396 18.12 2.75 10.83
CA GLY A 396 17.56 2.61 12.17
C GLY A 396 18.58 2.53 13.31
N VAL A 397 19.86 2.29 13.03
CA VAL A 397 20.88 1.99 14.05
C VAL A 397 21.79 3.20 14.32
N LEU A 398 22.04 3.50 15.60
CA LEU A 398 23.01 4.52 16.02
C LEU A 398 24.43 4.15 15.59
N GLN A 399 25.05 4.99 14.78
CA GLN A 399 26.43 4.77 14.29
C GLN A 399 27.45 5.53 15.11
N SER A 400 27.12 6.75 15.55
CA SER A 400 28.07 7.62 16.23
C SER A 400 27.37 8.66 17.09
N THR A 401 28.02 9.04 18.19
CA THR A 401 27.64 10.20 19.02
C THR A 401 28.88 11.08 19.20
N LEU A 402 28.73 12.39 19.02
CA LEU A 402 29.78 13.36 19.29
C LEU A 402 29.22 14.58 20.02
N GLN A 403 29.92 15.01 21.06
CA GLN A 403 29.63 16.26 21.76
C GLN A 403 30.34 17.41 21.05
N PHE A 404 29.59 18.33 20.46
CA PHE A 404 30.18 19.53 19.85
C PHE A 404 30.50 20.56 20.92
N THR A 405 31.44 21.46 20.60
CA THR A 405 31.80 22.58 21.49
C THR A 405 30.71 23.65 21.55
N ASN A 406 29.97 23.80 20.46
CA ASN A 406 28.74 24.57 20.29
C ASN A 406 27.98 24.00 19.08
N GLY A 407 26.72 24.36 18.88
CA GLY A 407 25.99 23.94 17.69
C GLY A 407 26.55 24.62 16.44
N SER A 408 26.60 25.95 16.49
CA SER A 408 26.93 26.85 15.38
C SER A 408 26.24 26.46 14.07
N ILE A 409 24.97 26.07 14.15
CA ILE A 409 24.14 25.72 12.97
C ILE A 409 23.53 26.96 12.28
N GLY A 410 24.02 28.16 12.64
CA GLY A 410 23.65 29.42 12.04
C GLY A 410 22.48 30.13 12.71
N ASN A 411 22.65 31.41 13.04
CA ASN A 411 21.59 32.27 13.60
C ASN A 411 20.72 32.96 12.55
N ALA A 412 21.22 33.03 11.30
CA ALA A 412 20.52 33.69 10.20
C ALA A 412 19.40 32.80 9.63
N MET A 413 18.34 33.44 9.15
CA MET A 413 17.29 32.78 8.37
C MET A 413 17.82 32.56 6.94
N LEU A 414 18.46 31.41 6.74
CA LEU A 414 19.05 30.97 5.47
C LEU A 414 18.20 29.89 4.83
N ASP A 415 18.13 29.91 3.50
CA ASP A 415 17.47 28.88 2.70
C ASP A 415 18.13 27.52 2.89
N TYR A 416 17.39 26.47 2.57
CA TYR A 416 17.88 25.10 2.59
C TYR A 416 18.04 24.59 1.16
N TYR A 417 19.06 23.77 0.93
CA TYR A 417 19.32 23.15 -0.36
C TYR A 417 19.38 21.64 -0.22
N ILE A 418 18.88 20.94 -1.25
CA ILE A 418 18.77 19.48 -1.26
C ILE A 418 19.50 18.97 -2.51
N GLY A 419 20.39 17.99 -2.32
CA GLY A 419 21.08 17.28 -3.39
C GLY A 419 22.20 18.06 -4.11
N GLN A 420 22.78 19.11 -3.50
CA GLN A 420 23.86 19.88 -4.15
C GLN A 420 25.08 18.99 -4.40
N GLY A 421 25.46 18.80 -5.67
CA GLY A 421 26.58 17.93 -6.04
C GLY A 421 26.29 16.44 -5.90
N PHE A 422 25.10 16.06 -5.45
CA PHE A 422 24.71 14.66 -5.23
C PHE A 422 24.28 13.98 -6.52
N THR A 423 24.82 12.80 -6.77
CA THR A 423 24.42 11.92 -7.86
C THR A 423 23.80 10.65 -7.28
N GLY A 424 22.48 10.58 -7.30
CA GLY A 424 21.74 9.52 -6.65
C GLY A 424 20.24 9.78 -6.58
N TYR A 425 19.57 9.05 -5.70
CA TYR A 425 18.15 9.18 -5.42
C TYR A 425 17.93 9.61 -3.98
N LEU A 426 17.03 10.57 -3.75
CA LEU A 426 16.57 10.95 -2.41
C LEU A 426 15.07 10.71 -2.28
N ASP A 427 14.67 10.38 -1.05
CA ASP A 427 13.30 10.11 -0.67
C ASP A 427 13.04 10.57 0.78
N ASP A 428 11.77 10.85 1.12
CA ASP A 428 11.28 11.06 2.48
C ASP A 428 12.05 12.06 3.35
N LEU A 429 12.33 13.26 2.83
CA LEU A 429 13.00 14.30 3.61
C LEU A 429 12.07 14.86 4.69
N ARG A 430 12.48 14.71 5.95
CA ARG A 430 11.82 15.27 7.12
C ARG A 430 12.81 16.04 7.99
N VAL A 431 12.45 17.28 8.35
CA VAL A 431 13.28 18.14 9.20
C VAL A 431 12.47 18.57 10.41
N TYR A 432 13.01 18.33 11.60
CA TYR A 432 12.35 18.53 12.89
C TYR A 432 13.06 19.59 13.70
N LYS A 433 12.28 20.38 14.44
CA LYS A 433 12.78 21.22 15.54
C LYS A 433 12.63 20.50 16.88
N LYS A 434 13.18 19.29 16.96
CA LYS A 434 13.28 18.44 18.16
C LYS A 434 14.32 17.35 17.95
N VAL A 435 14.80 16.74 19.03
CA VAL A 435 15.60 15.51 18.97
C VAL A 435 14.68 14.30 18.81
N LEU A 436 14.87 13.53 17.73
CA LEU A 436 14.22 12.23 17.58
C LEU A 436 14.86 11.20 18.52
N THR A 437 14.04 10.39 19.18
CA THR A 437 14.52 9.27 20.00
C THR A 437 14.91 8.08 19.11
N GLN A 438 15.68 7.12 19.64
CA GLN A 438 15.98 5.85 18.95
C GLN A 438 14.69 5.15 18.47
N ALA A 439 13.62 5.16 19.26
CA ALA A 439 12.34 4.59 18.86
C ALA A 439 11.73 5.34 17.67
N ASN A 440 11.80 6.68 17.65
CA ASN A 440 11.32 7.46 16.51
C ASN A 440 12.15 7.21 15.26
N VAL A 441 13.48 7.11 15.39
CA VAL A 441 14.37 6.75 14.28
C VAL A 441 13.98 5.39 13.70
N GLN A 442 13.74 4.40 14.56
CA GLN A 442 13.26 3.08 14.13
C GLN A 442 11.91 3.15 13.43
N THR A 443 10.94 3.91 13.97
CA THR A 443 9.63 4.13 13.33
C THR A 443 9.78 4.72 11.93
N LEU A 444 10.68 5.69 11.73
CA LEU A 444 10.93 6.28 10.41
C LEU A 444 11.65 5.34 9.44
N HIS A 445 12.53 4.47 9.95
CA HIS A 445 13.22 3.45 9.17
C HIS A 445 12.26 2.34 8.70
N GLU A 446 11.31 1.96 9.54
CA GLU A 446 10.33 0.91 9.24
C GLU A 446 9.11 1.42 8.46
N LEU A 447 8.95 2.74 8.36
CA LEU A 447 7.86 3.34 7.60
C LEU A 447 7.99 2.96 6.12
N GLU A 448 6.88 2.51 5.52
CA GLU A 448 6.78 2.33 4.07
C GLU A 448 7.16 3.63 3.34
N GLY A 449 7.67 3.49 2.11
CA GLY A 449 7.97 4.57 1.19
C GLY A 449 6.80 5.54 1.13
N ASP A 450 7.04 6.75 1.61
CA ASP A 450 5.97 7.69 1.87
C ASP A 450 5.75 8.53 0.62
N CYS A 451 4.74 8.11 -0.14
CA CYS A 451 4.32 8.80 -1.35
C CYS A 451 3.11 9.73 -1.11
N ASN A 452 3.07 10.41 0.04
CA ASN A 452 1.94 11.29 0.36
C ASN A 452 1.98 12.61 -0.43
N THR A 453 0.84 13.06 -0.93
CA THR A 453 0.71 14.34 -1.66
C THR A 453 0.20 15.49 -0.79
N CYS A 454 0.01 15.23 0.50
CA CYS A 454 -0.66 16.10 1.45
C CYS A 454 -0.18 15.77 2.87
N LEU A 455 -0.45 16.67 3.82
CA LEU A 455 -0.27 16.43 5.25
C LEU A 455 -1.53 16.93 5.98
N ASN A 456 -2.04 16.11 6.91
CA ASN A 456 -3.19 16.45 7.77
C ASN A 456 -2.88 17.55 8.79
#